data_AF-A0A7Y2YRN3-F1
#
_entry.id   AF-A0A7Y2YRN3-F1
#
_cell.length_a   1.000
_cell.length_b   1.000
_cell.length_c   1.000
_cell.angle_alpha   90.00
_cell.angle_beta   90.00
_cell.angle_gamma   90.00
#
_symmetry.space_group_name_H-M   'P 1'
#
loop_
_entity.id
_entity.type
_entity.pdbx_description
1 polymer ?
#
loop_
_entity_poly.entity_id
_entity_poly.type
_entity_poly.pdbx_seq_one_letter_code
_entity_poly.pdbx_strand_id
1 'polypeptide(L)'
;QRERRVAKPEAGHAARAGLDHAPKVLAEFELDEGQEYEAGQSLTVDLFEVGQKVKITGLTKGRGFQGTVKRHGFGGSRASHGGSSVLRKPGSIGPGTDPSRVIKGRKMSGQMGGTQRTAMNRRIEMIDPEKNLMLVRGSVPGSRHNVVLIRSA
;
A
#
# COMPACT_ATOMS: atom_id res chain seq x y z
N GLN A 1 3.62 4.88 21.61
CA GLN A 1 2.17 5.13 21.82
C GLN A 1 1.98 5.55 23.27
N ARG A 2 0.87 6.20 23.64
CA ARG A 2 0.59 6.46 25.07
C ARG A 2 0.43 5.13 25.80
N GLU A 3 1.05 4.99 26.95
CA GLU A 3 1.14 3.75 27.75
C GLU A 3 -0.20 3.03 27.94
N ARG A 4 -1.27 3.79 28.21
CA ARG A 4 -2.64 3.26 28.37
C ARG A 4 -3.21 2.53 27.14
N ARG A 5 -2.69 2.80 25.94
CA ARG A 5 -3.20 2.22 24.67
C ARG A 5 -2.43 0.99 24.21
N VAL A 6 -1.33 0.64 24.90
CA VAL A 6 -0.42 -0.43 24.48
C VAL A 6 -0.79 -1.73 25.20
N ALA A 7 -0.80 -2.83 24.47
CA ALA A 7 -0.98 -4.15 25.08
C ALA A 7 0.30 -4.56 25.84
N LYS A 8 0.16 -5.23 26.98
CA LYS A 8 1.31 -5.67 27.80
C LYS A 8 2.41 -6.41 27.02
N PRO A 9 2.11 -7.33 26.07
CA PRO A 9 3.14 -8.00 25.29
C PRO A 9 3.97 -7.04 24.41
N GLU A 10 3.31 -6.07 23.77
CA GLU A 10 3.98 -5.08 22.94
C GLU A 10 4.87 -4.15 23.78
N ALA A 11 4.42 -3.78 24.97
CA ALA A 11 5.19 -2.98 25.91
C ALA A 11 6.45 -3.74 26.39
N GLY A 12 6.32 -5.02 26.74
CA GLY A 12 7.46 -5.84 27.15
C GLY A 12 8.48 -6.05 26.04
N HIS A 13 8.02 -6.24 24.79
CA HIS A 13 8.91 -6.34 23.63
C HIS A 13 9.70 -5.04 23.39
N ALA A 14 9.04 -3.88 23.46
CA ALA A 14 9.69 -2.59 23.30
C ALA A 14 10.69 -2.28 24.44
N ALA A 15 10.34 -2.62 25.69
CA ALA A 15 11.22 -2.43 26.85
C ALA A 15 12.51 -3.25 26.73
N ARG A 16 12.43 -4.48 26.19
CA ARG A 16 13.63 -5.30 25.93
C ARG A 16 14.56 -4.69 24.88
N ALA A 17 14.02 -3.94 23.93
CA ALA A 17 14.79 -3.21 22.92
C ALA A 17 15.30 -1.84 23.42
N GLY A 18 15.10 -1.49 24.69
CA GLY A 18 15.55 -0.22 25.26
C GLY A 18 14.70 1.00 24.88
N LEU A 19 13.48 0.79 24.36
CA LEU A 19 12.59 1.88 23.96
C LEU A 19 11.63 2.26 25.11
N ASP A 20 11.54 3.55 25.41
CA ASP A 20 10.63 4.08 26.44
C ASP A 20 9.14 3.85 26.11
N HIS A 21 8.83 3.72 24.81
CA HIS A 21 7.46 3.60 24.33
C HIS A 21 7.34 2.59 23.20
N ALA A 22 6.27 1.79 23.23
CA ALA A 22 5.96 0.89 22.11
C ALA A 22 5.65 1.69 20.83
N PRO A 23 6.27 1.35 19.67
CA PRO A 23 6.03 2.04 18.42
C PRO A 23 4.58 1.86 17.95
N LYS A 24 4.10 2.78 17.10
CA LYS A 24 2.74 2.67 16.53
C LYS A 24 2.63 1.54 15.51
N VAL A 25 3.71 1.29 14.78
CA VAL A 25 3.80 0.28 13.73
C VAL A 25 5.12 -0.46 13.92
N LEU A 26 5.05 -1.78 13.85
CA LEU A 26 6.20 -2.66 13.72
C LEU A 26 6.25 -3.13 12.26
N ALA A 27 7.43 -3.06 11.65
CA ALA A 27 7.66 -3.50 10.29
C ALA A 27 9.08 -4.05 10.20
N GLU A 28 9.25 -5.05 9.34
CA GLU A 28 10.53 -5.72 9.13
C GLU A 28 11.14 -5.31 7.79
N PHE A 29 12.46 -5.25 7.78
CA PHE A 29 13.29 -4.99 6.61
C PHE A 29 14.35 -6.08 6.55
N GLU A 30 14.53 -6.64 5.35
CA GLU A 30 15.66 -7.53 5.09
C GLU A 30 16.93 -6.69 5.05
N LEU A 31 17.98 -7.18 5.70
CA LEU A 31 19.29 -6.54 5.76
C LEU A 31 20.14 -7.04 4.60
N ASP A 32 20.86 -6.13 3.95
CA ASP A 32 21.90 -6.51 3.00
C ASP A 32 23.14 -7.03 3.76
N GLU A 33 23.96 -7.85 3.10
CA GLU A 33 25.17 -8.42 3.70
C GLU A 33 26.09 -7.32 4.25
N GLY A 34 26.46 -7.44 5.53
CA GLY A 34 27.35 -6.50 6.22
C GLY A 34 26.66 -5.30 6.88
N GLN A 35 25.33 -5.19 6.82
CA GLN A 35 24.60 -4.21 7.63
C GLN A 35 24.29 -4.76 9.02
N GLU A 36 24.82 -4.11 10.04
CA GLU A 36 24.51 -4.39 11.44
C GLU A 36 23.82 -3.18 12.07
N TYR A 37 22.77 -3.43 12.84
CA TYR A 37 22.03 -2.42 13.57
C TYR A 37 21.87 -2.85 15.01
N GLU A 38 21.98 -1.88 15.92
CA GLU A 38 21.78 -2.13 17.35
C GLU A 38 20.32 -1.92 17.74
N ALA A 39 19.85 -2.71 18.71
CA ALA A 39 18.52 -2.53 19.27
C ALA A 39 18.41 -1.15 19.96
N GLY A 40 17.39 -0.38 19.60
CA GLY A 40 17.17 0.96 20.13
C GLY A 40 17.81 2.08 19.29
N GLN A 41 18.59 1.75 18.26
CA GLN A 41 19.15 2.74 17.33
C GLN A 41 18.05 3.53 16.61
N SER A 42 18.17 4.86 16.61
CA SER A 42 17.27 5.75 15.88
C SER A 42 17.75 5.91 14.44
N LEU A 43 16.86 5.60 13.49
CA LEU A 43 17.09 5.79 12.06
C LEU A 43 16.33 7.03 11.56
N THR A 44 17.05 8.00 10.98
CA THR A 44 16.50 9.26 10.46
C THR A 44 16.45 9.25 8.93
N VAL A 45 15.97 10.35 8.34
CA VAL A 45 15.93 10.54 6.88
C VAL A 45 17.33 10.65 6.25
N ASP A 46 18.38 10.77 7.06
CA ASP A 46 19.79 10.92 6.64
C ASP A 46 20.36 9.66 5.98
N LEU A 47 19.68 8.52 6.11
CA LEU A 47 20.05 7.27 5.43
C LEU A 47 19.85 7.34 3.90
N PHE A 48 19.16 8.37 3.41
CA PHE A 48 18.86 8.53 2.00
C PHE A 48 19.60 9.72 1.41
N GLU A 49 19.86 9.64 0.10
CA GLU A 49 20.51 10.72 -0.64
C GLU A 49 19.56 11.39 -1.62
N VAL A 50 19.74 12.70 -1.83
CA VAL A 50 19.00 13.45 -2.86
C VAL A 50 19.35 12.89 -4.23
N GLY A 51 18.33 12.61 -5.06
CA GLY A 51 18.49 12.00 -6.38
C GLY A 51 18.39 10.47 -6.39
N GLN A 52 18.48 9.80 -5.23
CA GLN A 52 18.31 8.35 -5.12
C GLN A 52 16.90 7.92 -5.54
N LYS A 53 16.79 6.72 -6.11
CA LYS A 53 15.51 6.07 -6.41
C LYS A 53 15.11 5.15 -5.27
N VAL A 54 13.84 5.24 -4.88
CA VAL A 54 13.25 4.45 -3.79
C VAL A 54 11.97 3.74 -4.24
N LYS A 55 11.65 2.66 -3.54
CA LYS A 55 10.37 1.94 -3.58
C LYS A 55 9.55 2.36 -2.37
N ILE A 56 8.31 2.80 -2.59
CA ILE A 56 7.40 3.22 -1.53
C ILE A 56 6.20 2.29 -1.48
N THR A 57 6.08 1.52 -0.40
CA THR A 57 5.01 0.56 -0.17
C THR A 57 4.02 1.12 0.84
N GLY A 58 2.73 1.08 0.53
CA GLY A 58 1.70 1.57 1.43
C GLY A 58 0.33 0.97 1.13
N LEU A 59 -0.58 1.13 2.10
CA LEU A 59 -2.00 0.79 1.92
C LEU A 59 -2.67 1.82 1.03
N THR A 60 -3.26 1.37 -0.08
CA THR A 60 -3.99 2.25 -1.00
C THR A 60 -5.31 2.74 -0.41
N LYS A 61 -5.79 3.91 -0.85
CA LYS A 61 -7.10 4.42 -0.46
C LYS A 61 -8.20 3.40 -0.79
N GLY A 62 -8.94 2.98 0.23
CA GLY A 62 -10.12 2.13 0.07
C GLY A 62 -11.24 2.87 -0.68
N ARG A 63 -11.88 2.17 -1.60
CA ARG A 63 -13.06 2.66 -2.34
C ARG A 63 -14.31 1.82 -2.04
N GLY A 64 -14.23 0.83 -1.15
CA GLY A 64 -15.36 -0.05 -0.83
C GLY A 64 -15.70 -1.03 -1.95
N PHE A 65 -16.93 -1.55 -1.96
CA PHE A 65 -17.43 -2.42 -3.01
C PHE A 65 -17.64 -1.63 -4.31
N GLN A 66 -16.96 -2.05 -5.37
CA GLN A 66 -16.99 -1.38 -6.67
C GLN A 66 -17.45 -2.33 -7.77
N GLY A 67 -18.27 -1.79 -8.69
CA GLY A 67 -18.68 -2.48 -9.91
C GLY A 67 -17.53 -2.69 -10.88
N THR A 68 -17.71 -3.58 -11.87
CA THR A 68 -16.67 -3.97 -12.83
C THR A 68 -16.14 -2.80 -13.67
N VAL A 69 -16.99 -1.83 -14.00
CA VAL A 69 -16.58 -0.63 -14.73
C VAL A 69 -15.49 0.14 -13.98
N LYS A 70 -15.71 0.46 -12.70
CA LYS A 70 -14.74 1.25 -11.92
C LYS A 70 -13.57 0.42 -11.41
N ARG A 71 -13.80 -0.86 -11.08
CA ARG A 71 -12.76 -1.75 -10.54
C ARG A 71 -11.78 -2.24 -11.61
N HIS A 72 -12.27 -2.52 -12.82
CA HIS A 72 -11.53 -3.20 -13.89
C HIS A 72 -11.53 -2.48 -15.24
N GLY A 73 -12.20 -1.33 -15.36
CA GLY A 73 -12.22 -0.54 -16.60
C GLY A 73 -13.10 -1.10 -17.72
N PHE A 74 -14.18 -1.82 -17.40
CA PHE A 74 -15.07 -2.39 -18.43
C PHE A 74 -15.85 -1.32 -19.20
N GLY A 75 -16.03 -1.50 -20.51
CA GLY A 75 -16.61 -0.50 -21.43
C GLY A 75 -18.14 -0.28 -21.38
N GLY A 76 -18.88 -1.07 -20.59
CA GLY A 76 -20.34 -0.97 -20.49
C GLY A 76 -21.09 -1.41 -21.75
N SER A 77 -22.42 -1.34 -21.70
CA SER A 77 -23.33 -1.62 -22.83
C SER A 77 -23.77 -0.31 -23.50
N ARG A 78 -24.28 -0.40 -24.74
CA ARG A 78 -24.84 0.75 -25.45
C ARG A 78 -25.98 1.39 -24.65
N ALA A 79 -25.98 2.72 -24.57
CA ALA A 79 -27.00 3.49 -23.86
C ALA A 79 -28.28 3.71 -24.69
N SER A 80 -28.19 3.67 -26.01
CA SER A 80 -29.29 3.85 -26.95
C SER A 80 -29.34 2.72 -27.99
N HIS A 81 -30.19 2.85 -29.02
CA HIS A 81 -30.37 1.86 -30.09
C HIS A 81 -30.74 0.46 -29.58
N GLY A 82 -31.79 0.37 -28.76
CA GLY A 82 -32.26 -0.90 -28.19
C GLY A 82 -31.36 -1.48 -27.09
N GLY A 83 -30.50 -0.64 -26.49
CA GLY A 83 -29.66 -1.02 -25.36
C GLY A 83 -30.46 -1.52 -24.16
N SER A 84 -29.90 -2.49 -23.44
CA SER A 84 -30.45 -2.98 -22.16
C SER A 84 -30.46 -1.87 -21.11
N SER A 85 -31.47 -1.84 -20.24
CA SER A 85 -31.55 -0.90 -19.11
C SER A 85 -30.35 -1.00 -18.15
N VAL A 86 -29.62 -2.11 -18.17
CA VAL A 86 -28.43 -2.34 -17.33
C VAL A 86 -27.15 -2.04 -18.09
N LEU A 87 -26.75 -0.76 -18.09
CA LEU A 87 -25.60 -0.26 -18.86
C LEU A 87 -24.25 -0.73 -18.33
N ARG A 88 -24.13 -1.03 -17.03
CA ARG A 88 -22.85 -1.28 -16.35
C ARG A 88 -22.63 -2.74 -15.94
N LYS A 89 -23.37 -3.68 -16.55
CA LYS A 89 -23.20 -5.12 -16.29
C LYS A 89 -21.84 -5.64 -16.80
N PRO A 90 -21.30 -6.71 -16.21
CA PRO A 90 -20.01 -7.29 -16.62
C PRO A 90 -20.02 -7.97 -18.00
N GLY A 91 -21.19 -8.22 -18.60
CA GLY A 91 -21.31 -9.02 -19.81
C GLY A 91 -21.24 -10.52 -19.51
N SER A 92 -20.80 -11.32 -20.50
CA SER A 92 -20.62 -12.76 -20.30
C SER A 92 -19.45 -13.08 -19.34
N ILE A 93 -19.66 -14.07 -18.48
CA ILE A 93 -18.70 -14.50 -17.44
C ILE A 93 -18.01 -15.84 -17.77
N GLY A 94 -18.39 -16.51 -18.85
CA GLY A 94 -17.83 -17.79 -19.27
C GLY A 94 -18.39 -18.29 -20.60
N PRO A 95 -17.72 -19.25 -21.25
CA PRO A 95 -18.27 -20.00 -22.39
C PRO A 95 -19.27 -21.07 -21.92
N GLY A 96 -19.99 -21.68 -22.87
CA GLY A 96 -20.99 -22.73 -22.63
C GLY A 96 -20.37 -24.08 -22.27
N THR A 97 -20.17 -24.96 -23.26
CA THR A 97 -19.90 -26.39 -23.05
C THR A 97 -18.59 -26.73 -22.34
N ASP A 98 -17.47 -26.11 -22.72
CA ASP A 98 -16.16 -26.34 -22.07
C ASP A 98 -15.58 -24.96 -21.69
N PRO A 99 -15.28 -24.67 -20.40
CA PRO A 99 -15.27 -25.54 -19.21
C PRO A 99 -16.56 -25.57 -18.36
N SER A 100 -17.71 -25.11 -18.87
CA SER A 100 -19.00 -25.09 -18.15
C SER A 100 -18.96 -24.47 -16.74
N ARG A 101 -17.98 -23.61 -16.46
CA ARG A 101 -17.78 -22.97 -15.17
C ARG A 101 -17.09 -21.61 -15.31
N VAL A 102 -17.22 -20.78 -14.29
CA VAL A 102 -16.45 -19.54 -14.19
C VAL A 102 -15.02 -19.86 -13.76
N ILE A 103 -14.04 -19.46 -14.57
CA ILE A 103 -12.61 -19.65 -14.27
C ILE A 103 -12.21 -18.77 -13.07
N LYS A 104 -11.40 -19.32 -12.16
CA LYS A 104 -10.85 -18.59 -11.01
C LYS A 104 -10.11 -17.33 -11.48
N GLY A 105 -10.25 -16.23 -10.74
CA GLY A 105 -9.65 -14.94 -11.10
C GLY A 105 -10.43 -14.15 -12.16
N ARG A 106 -11.61 -14.62 -12.60
CA ARG A 106 -12.49 -13.82 -13.47
C ARG A 106 -12.79 -12.46 -12.83
N LYS A 107 -12.55 -11.39 -13.60
CA LYS A 107 -12.76 -10.00 -13.17
C LYS A 107 -14.25 -9.73 -12.90
N MET A 108 -14.60 -9.58 -11.62
CA MET A 108 -15.95 -9.27 -11.16
C MET A 108 -15.96 -8.07 -10.20
N SER A 109 -17.14 -7.60 -9.80
CA SER A 109 -17.31 -6.59 -8.76
C SER A 109 -16.74 -7.04 -7.42
N GLY A 110 -16.39 -6.11 -6.55
CA GLY A 110 -15.83 -6.42 -5.23
C GLY A 110 -15.09 -5.25 -4.61
N GLN A 111 -14.44 -5.51 -3.48
CA GLN A 111 -13.63 -4.52 -2.78
C GLN A 111 -12.53 -3.97 -3.70
N MET A 112 -12.39 -2.65 -3.72
CA MET A 112 -11.33 -1.93 -4.46
C MET A 112 -10.54 -1.04 -3.50
N GLY A 113 -9.21 -1.11 -3.57
CA GLY A 113 -8.30 -0.40 -2.68
C GLY A 113 -8.27 -1.00 -1.28
N GLY A 114 -7.58 -0.34 -0.35
CA GLY A 114 -7.29 -0.91 0.97
C GLY A 114 -6.29 -2.06 0.91
N THR A 115 -5.64 -2.27 -0.23
CA THR A 115 -4.61 -3.28 -0.45
C THR A 115 -3.25 -2.63 -0.46
N GLN A 116 -2.22 -3.37 -0.06
CA GLN A 116 -0.83 -2.95 -0.16
C GLN A 116 -0.44 -2.80 -1.64
N ARG A 117 0.19 -1.67 -1.98
CA ARG A 117 0.80 -1.44 -3.30
C ARG A 117 2.14 -0.75 -3.12
N THR A 118 3.06 -1.04 -4.03
CA THR A 118 4.38 -0.44 -4.09
C THR A 118 4.48 0.46 -5.31
N ALA A 119 4.83 1.72 -5.09
CA ALA A 119 5.24 2.65 -6.12
C ALA A 119 6.75 2.51 -6.31
N MET A 120 7.17 2.00 -7.47
CA MET A 120 8.58 1.79 -7.81
C MET A 120 9.20 3.04 -8.44
N ASN A 121 10.54 3.13 -8.38
CA ASN A 121 11.35 4.13 -9.07
C ASN A 121 10.94 5.58 -8.78
N ARG A 122 10.66 5.87 -7.50
CA ARG A 122 10.35 7.23 -7.07
C ARG A 122 11.64 7.96 -6.70
N ARG A 123 11.86 9.15 -7.24
CA ARG A 123 13.09 9.93 -7.01
C ARG A 123 12.92 10.83 -5.80
N ILE A 124 13.94 10.89 -4.95
CA ILE A 124 14.03 11.86 -3.86
C ILE A 124 14.50 13.20 -4.44
N GLU A 125 13.74 14.27 -4.23
CA GLU A 125 14.08 15.61 -4.73
C GLU A 125 14.72 16.48 -3.65
N MET A 126 14.37 16.28 -2.38
CA MET A 126 14.89 17.07 -1.27
C MET A 126 14.75 16.30 0.04
N ILE A 127 15.71 16.49 0.93
CA ILE A 127 15.72 15.96 2.30
C ILE A 127 15.97 17.14 3.24
N ASP A 128 15.23 17.20 4.34
CA ASP A 128 15.39 18.14 5.44
C ASP A 128 15.58 17.34 6.74
N PRO A 129 16.83 17.10 7.16
CA PRO A 129 17.18 16.35 8.37
C PRO A 129 16.62 16.95 9.65
N GLU A 130 16.67 18.29 9.78
CA GLU A 130 16.24 18.99 10.99
C GLU A 130 14.75 18.75 11.27
N LYS A 131 13.94 18.68 10.22
CA LYS A 131 12.50 18.42 10.32
C LYS A 131 12.12 16.95 10.12
N ASN A 132 13.09 16.07 9.84
CA ASN A 132 12.87 14.69 9.41
C ASN A 132 11.87 14.58 8.24
N LEU A 133 12.03 15.43 7.23
CA LEU A 133 11.17 15.47 6.05
C LEU A 133 11.91 15.01 4.80
N MET A 134 11.21 14.27 3.95
CA MET A 134 11.70 13.83 2.65
C MET A 134 10.66 14.11 1.58
N LEU A 135 11.07 14.77 0.50
CA LEU A 135 10.22 15.09 -0.64
C LEU A 135 10.51 14.12 -1.78
N VAL A 136 9.46 13.44 -2.22
CA VAL A 136 9.53 12.43 -3.27
C VAL A 136 8.74 12.90 -4.49
N ARG A 137 9.32 12.72 -5.68
CA ARG A 137 8.64 13.03 -6.93
C ARG A 137 7.51 12.04 -7.22
N GLY A 138 6.29 12.57 -7.32
CA GLY A 138 5.10 11.85 -7.75
C GLY A 138 4.20 11.40 -6.59
N SER A 139 3.35 10.41 -6.87
CA SER A 139 2.32 9.97 -5.92
C SER A 139 2.81 8.86 -4.98
N VAL A 140 2.43 8.97 -3.72
CA VAL A 140 2.60 7.94 -2.68
C VAL A 140 1.29 7.16 -2.49
N PRO A 141 1.33 5.81 -2.34
CA PRO A 141 0.14 5.01 -2.08
C PRO A 141 -0.52 5.36 -0.74
N GLY A 142 -1.80 5.71 -0.77
CA GLY A 142 -2.62 5.87 0.44
C GLY A 142 -3.21 7.26 0.62
N SER A 143 -3.84 7.48 1.78
CA SER A 143 -4.34 8.79 2.21
C SER A 143 -3.25 9.59 2.92
N ARG A 144 -3.51 10.88 3.11
CA ARG A 144 -2.68 11.73 3.98
C ARG A 144 -2.60 11.09 5.37
N HIS A 145 -1.44 11.20 6.03
CA HIS A 145 -1.14 10.61 7.34
C HIS A 145 -1.13 9.08 7.40
N ASN A 146 -1.10 8.39 6.26
CA ASN A 146 -0.90 6.96 6.23
C ASN A 146 0.56 6.59 6.50
N VAL A 147 0.79 5.42 7.08
CA VAL A 147 2.13 4.85 7.23
C VAL A 147 2.55 4.22 5.91
N VAL A 148 3.78 4.51 5.49
CA VAL A 148 4.39 3.93 4.30
C VAL A 148 5.77 3.40 4.64
N LEU A 149 6.14 2.33 3.98
CA LEU A 149 7.46 1.71 4.07
C LEU A 149 8.27 2.18 2.87
N ILE A 150 9.46 2.70 3.12
CA ILE A 150 10.35 3.20 2.09
C ILE A 150 11.60 2.33 2.11
N ARG A 151 12.02 1.87 0.94
CA ARG A 151 13.22 1.05 0.74
C ARG A 151 14.02 1.62 -0.43
N SER A 152 15.32 1.39 -0.43
CA SER A 152 16.14 1.54 -1.63
C SER A 152 15.54 0.75 -2.80
N ALA A 153 15.69 1.27 -4.01
CA ALA A 153 15.14 0.63 -5.22
C ALA A 153 15.83 -0.69 -5.55
#